data_AF-A0A916LHC4-F1
#
_entry.id   AF-A0A916LHC4-F1
#
_cell.length_a   1.000
_cell.length_b   1.000
_cell.length_c   1.000
_cell.angle_alpha   90.00
_cell.angle_beta   90.00
_cell.angle_gamma   90.00
#
_symmetry.space_group_name_H-M   'P 1'
#
loop_
_entity.id
_entity.type
_entity.pdbx_description
1 polymer ?
#
loop_
_entity_poly.entity_id
_entity_poly.type
_entity_poly.pdbx_seq_one_letter_code
_entity_poly.pdbx_strand_id
1 'polypeptide(L)'
;MHAQTLRTYDRLGLVSPRRTSGGGRRYSLHDVELLRQVQHLSQDEGVNLAGIKRIIELTSQVEALQSRLQEMAEELAVLRANQRREVAVVPKSTALVVWKPRR
;
A
#
# COMPACT_ATOMS: atom_id res chain seq x y z
N MET A 1 21.48 4.53 -21.79
CA MET A 1 20.26 3.75 -22.09
C MET A 1 19.75 4.15 -23.47
N HIS A 2 19.57 3.21 -24.40
CA HIS A 2 19.19 3.52 -25.79
C HIS A 2 17.67 3.45 -26.03
N ALA A 3 17.18 4.18 -27.03
CA ALA A 3 15.75 4.23 -27.38
C ALA A 3 15.14 2.87 -27.75
N GLN A 4 15.95 1.93 -28.25
CA GLN A 4 15.56 0.54 -28.53
C GLN A 4 15.20 -0.22 -27.25
N THR A 5 16.04 -0.11 -26.21
CA THR A 5 15.84 -0.77 -24.91
C THR A 5 14.58 -0.24 -24.21
N LEU A 6 14.36 1.07 -24.27
CA LEU A 6 13.15 1.71 -23.74
C LEU A 6 11.88 1.19 -24.43
N ARG A 7 11.92 0.95 -25.75
CA ARG A 7 10.81 0.34 -26.50
C ARG A 7 10.54 -1.10 -26.04
N THR A 8 11.59 -1.86 -25.76
CA THR A 8 11.45 -3.23 -25.25
C THR A 8 10.80 -3.24 -23.88
N TYR A 9 11.23 -2.36 -22.97
CA TYR A 9 10.68 -2.29 -21.61
C TYR A 9 9.22 -1.82 -21.60
N ASP A 10 8.88 -0.83 -22.43
CA ASP A 10 7.51 -0.38 -22.69
C ASP A 10 6.63 -1.55 -23.19
N ARG A 11 7.09 -2.31 -24.18
CA ARG A 11 6.34 -3.45 -24.74
C ARG A 11 6.15 -4.58 -23.72
N LEU A 12 7.11 -4.79 -22.83
CA LEU A 12 7.01 -5.78 -21.75
C LEU A 12 6.12 -5.30 -20.60
N GLY A 13 5.67 -4.05 -20.61
CA GLY A 13 4.86 -3.46 -19.55
C GLY A 13 5.64 -3.17 -18.27
N LEU A 14 6.98 -3.09 -18.34
CA LEU A 14 7.83 -2.76 -17.19
C LEU A 14 7.67 -1.28 -16.78
N VAL A 15 7.36 -0.42 -17.75
CA VAL A 15 7.07 0.99 -17.56
C VAL A 15 6.01 1.40 -18.56
N SER A 16 5.06 2.25 -18.14
CA SER A 16 4.00 2.77 -19.00
C SER A 16 4.21 4.26 -19.26
N PRO A 17 4.81 4.66 -20.40
CA PRO A 17 5.02 6.07 -20.72
C PRO A 17 3.71 6.80 -20.97
N ARG A 18 3.64 8.07 -20.56
CA ARG A 18 2.60 8.96 -21.06
C ARG A 18 2.91 9.32 -22.51
N ARG A 19 1.95 9.11 -23.41
CA ARG A 19 2.08 9.50 -24.82
C ARG A 19 1.77 10.98 -25.01
N THR A 20 2.55 11.65 -25.85
CA THR A 20 2.26 13.01 -26.33
C THR A 20 1.38 12.98 -27.58
N SER A 21 0.76 14.10 -27.92
CA SER A 21 -0.02 14.27 -29.15
C SER A 21 0.78 13.96 -30.42
N GLY A 22 2.10 14.16 -30.40
CA GLY A 22 3.02 13.82 -31.49
C GLY A 22 3.57 12.38 -31.44
N GLY A 23 3.04 11.50 -30.61
CA GLY A 23 3.49 10.10 -30.50
C GLY A 23 4.79 9.89 -29.73
N GLY A 24 5.32 10.94 -29.09
CA GLY A 24 6.49 10.86 -28.22
C GLY A 24 6.15 10.19 -26.88
N ARG A 25 7.14 9.52 -26.28
CA ARG A 25 7.03 8.95 -24.93
C ARG A 25 7.60 9.92 -23.91
N ARG A 26 6.80 10.27 -22.90
CA ARG A 26 7.28 10.97 -21.70
C ARG A 26 7.25 10.01 -20.53
N TYR A 27 8.38 9.94 -19.85
CA TYR A 27 8.56 9.22 -18.61
C TYR A 27 8.52 10.23 -17.46
N SER A 28 7.83 9.89 -16.38
CA SER A 28 7.95 10.61 -15.12
C SER A 28 9.33 10.36 -14.49
N LEU A 29 9.68 11.14 -13.46
CA LEU A 29 10.92 10.89 -12.70
C LEU A 29 10.92 9.50 -12.08
N HIS A 30 9.77 9.04 -11.60
CA HIS A 30 9.60 7.69 -11.05
C HIS A 30 9.85 6.61 -12.11
N ASP A 31 9.30 6.78 -13.32
CA ASP A 31 9.54 5.85 -14.43
C ASP A 31 11.04 5.78 -14.79
N VAL A 32 11.74 6.93 -14.78
CA VAL A 32 13.18 6.97 -15.07
C VAL A 32 13.98 6.20 -14.02
N GLU A 33 13.61 6.31 -12.74
CA GLU A 33 14.26 5.56 -11.68
C GLU A 33 14.01 4.05 -11.82
N LEU A 34 12.76 3.67 -12.09
CA LEU A 34 12.40 2.28 -12.34
C LEU A 34 13.18 1.69 -13.53
N LEU A 35 13.33 2.46 -14.61
CA LEU A 35 14.12 2.04 -15.78
C LEU A 35 15.61 1.84 -15.43
N ARG A 36 16.18 2.68 -14.56
CA ARG A 36 17.57 2.51 -14.08
C ARG A 36 17.71 1.23 -13.24
N GLN A 37 16.75 0.98 -12.36
CA GLN A 37 16.72 -0.21 -11.52
C GLN A 37 16.59 -1.49 -12.35
N VAL A 38 15.68 -1.49 -13.34
CA VAL A 38 15.53 -2.57 -14.32
C VAL A 38 16.84 -2.80 -15.08
N GLN A 39 17.53 -1.72 -15.49
CA GLN A 39 18.82 -1.84 -16.17
C GLN A 39 19.89 -2.46 -15.26
N HIS A 40 19.98 -2.05 -14.01
CA HIS A 40 20.92 -2.60 -13.02
C HIS A 40 20.69 -4.10 -12.80
N LEU A 41 19.44 -4.49 -12.50
CA LEU A 41 19.07 -5.90 -12.31
C LEU A 41 19.34 -6.75 -13.55
N SER A 42 19.13 -6.17 -14.75
CA SER A 42 19.34 -6.91 -16.00
C SER A 42 20.82 -7.04 -16.37
N GLN A 43 21.63 -5.99 -16.18
CA GLN A 43 23.02 -5.97 -16.64
C GLN A 43 24.01 -6.47 -15.59
N ASP A 44 23.80 -6.13 -14.32
CA ASP A 44 24.76 -6.41 -13.25
C ASP A 44 24.43 -7.72 -12.52
N GLU A 45 23.13 -8.02 -12.35
CA GLU A 45 22.66 -9.25 -11.69
C GLU A 45 22.24 -10.36 -12.67
N GLY A 46 22.16 -10.06 -13.97
CA GLY A 46 21.80 -11.03 -15.01
C GLY A 46 20.35 -11.51 -14.94
N VAL A 47 19.47 -10.75 -14.29
CA VAL A 47 18.06 -11.13 -14.10
C VAL A 47 17.30 -10.99 -15.42
N ASN A 48 16.52 -12.00 -15.78
CA ASN A 48 15.63 -11.95 -16.93
C ASN A 48 14.55 -10.87 -16.75
N LEU A 49 14.22 -10.14 -17.82
CA LEU A 49 13.17 -9.11 -17.84
C LEU A 49 11.80 -9.63 -17.37
N ALA A 50 11.48 -10.91 -17.62
CA ALA A 50 10.27 -11.54 -17.10
C ALA A 50 10.30 -11.67 -15.56
N GLY A 51 11.47 -11.98 -15.00
CA GLY A 51 11.70 -12.00 -13.55
C GLY A 51 11.60 -10.59 -12.95
N ILE A 52 12.22 -9.60 -13.60
CA ILE A 52 12.15 -8.20 -13.16
C ILE A 52 10.69 -7.70 -13.15
N LYS A 53 9.91 -8.02 -14.19
CA LYS A 53 8.47 -7.70 -14.23
C LYS A 53 7.74 -8.31 -13.04
N ARG A 54 8.00 -9.58 -12.75
CA ARG A 54 7.37 -10.27 -11.62
C ARG A 54 7.75 -9.67 -10.28
N ILE A 55 9.02 -9.28 -10.11
CA ILE A 55 9.51 -8.60 -8.90
C ILE A 55 8.76 -7.29 -8.70
N ILE A 56 8.69 -6.44 -9.73
CA ILE A 56 7.98 -5.15 -9.66
C ILE A 56 6.50 -5.35 -9.29
N GLU A 57 5.82 -6.28 -9.98
CA GLU A 57 4.42 -6.61 -9.68
C GLU A 57 4.21 -7.08 -8.23
N LEU A 58 5.13 -7.89 -7.71
CA LEU A 58 5.08 -8.38 -6.34
C LEU A 58 5.36 -7.27 -5.33
N THR A 59 6.33 -6.40 -5.59
CA THR A 59 6.62 -5.23 -4.74
C THR A 59 5.40 -4.33 -4.64
N SER A 60 4.75 -4.00 -5.76
CA SER A 60 3.52 -3.20 -5.74
C SER A 60 2.37 -3.89 -4.99
N GLN A 61 2.25 -5.22 -5.07
CA GLN A 61 1.27 -5.98 -4.29
C GLN A 61 1.57 -5.92 -2.79
N VAL A 62 2.84 -6.06 -2.40
CA VAL A 62 3.27 -5.96 -1.00
C VAL A 62 2.97 -4.57 -0.45
N GLU A 63 3.31 -3.51 -1.19
CA GLU A 63 3.00 -2.13 -0.80
C GLU A 63 1.49 -1.91 -0.62
N ALA A 64 0.67 -2.40 -1.55
CA ALA A 64 -0.78 -2.31 -1.46
C ALA A 64 -1.34 -3.07 -0.25
N LEU A 65 -0.82 -4.27 0.04
CA LEU A 65 -1.20 -5.06 1.20
C LEU A 65 -0.78 -4.40 2.50
N GLN A 66 0.42 -3.81 2.57
CA GLN A 66 0.90 -3.07 3.72
C GLN A 66 0.03 -1.84 4.00
N SER A 67 -0.33 -1.09 2.96
CA SER A 67 -1.25 0.05 3.08
C SER A 67 -2.61 -0.38 3.65
N ARG A 68 -3.17 -1.48 3.13
CA ARG A 68 -4.44 -2.02 3.62
C ARG A 68 -4.37 -2.52 5.07
N LEU A 69 -3.25 -3.15 5.46
CA LEU A 69 -3.03 -3.56 6.84
C LEU A 69 -2.95 -2.34 7.77
N GLN A 70 -2.35 -1.25 7.31
CA GLN A 70 -2.28 -0.01 8.08
C GLN A 70 -3.68 0.60 8.26
N GLU A 71 -4.49 0.72 7.20
CA GLU A 71 -5.89 1.17 7.30
C GLU A 71 -6.69 0.33 8.30
N MET A 72 -6.63 -1.00 8.19
CA MET A 72 -7.34 -1.90 9.11
C MET A 72 -6.85 -1.77 10.56
N ALA A 73 -5.54 -1.55 10.76
CA ALA A 73 -4.98 -1.34 12.09
C ALA A 73 -5.48 -0.02 12.71
N GLU A 74 -5.59 1.04 11.92
CA GLU A 74 -6.13 2.33 12.33
C GLU A 74 -7.62 2.21 12.69
N GLU A 75 -8.42 1.52 11.88
CA GLU A 75 -9.84 1.25 12.18
C GLU A 75 -10.02 0.47 13.50
N LEU A 76 -9.23 -0.58 13.70
CA LEU A 76 -9.27 -1.36 14.95
C LEU A 76 -8.86 -0.52 16.16
N ALA A 77 -7.90 0.40 16.00
CA ALA A 77 -7.48 1.30 17.07
C ALA A 77 -8.63 2.25 17.48
N VAL A 78 -9.35 2.80 16.49
CA VAL A 78 -10.51 3.67 16.74
C VAL A 78 -11.63 2.91 17.45
N LEU A 79 -11.98 1.71 16.97
CA LEU A 79 -13.02 0.87 17.60
C LEU A 79 -12.67 0.50 19.05
N ARG A 80 -11.42 0.11 19.31
CA ARG A 80 -10.95 -0.21 20.67
C ARG A 80 -10.97 1.02 21.58
N ALA A 81 -10.64 2.20 21.07
CA ALA A 81 -10.70 3.43 21.83
C ALA A 81 -12.15 3.78 22.22
N ASN A 82 -13.10 3.60 21.30
CA ASN A 82 -14.53 3.83 21.57
C ASN A 82 -15.09 2.83 22.58
N GLN A 83 -14.77 1.54 22.44
CA GLN A 83 -15.21 0.52 23.40
C GLN A 83 -14.68 0.80 24.82
N ARG A 84 -13.43 1.24 24.96
CA ARG A 84 -12.88 1.65 26.27
C ARG A 84 -13.62 2.84 26.89
N ARG A 85 -14.07 3.79 26.07
CA ARG A 85 -14.88 4.93 26.54
C ARG A 85 -16.25 4.49 27.04
N GLU A 86 -16.93 3.60 26.33
CA GLU A 86 -18.25 3.10 26.75
C GLU A 86 -18.19 2.34 28.09
N VAL A 87 -17.17 1.49 28.28
CA VAL A 87 -16.98 0.76 29.55
C VAL A 87 -16.65 1.70 30.71
N ALA A 88 -15.97 2.83 30.45
CA ALA A 88 -15.70 3.84 31.47
C ALA A 88 -16.94 4.68 31.86
N VAL A 89 -17.96 4.74 31.00
CA VAL A 89 -19.17 5.57 31.19
C VAL A 89 -20.37 4.76 31.75
N VAL A 90 -20.15 3.58 32.33
CA VAL A 90 -21.24 2.89 33.06
C VAL A 90 -21.64 3.73 34.28
N PRO A 91 -22.84 4.33 34.33
CA PRO A 91 -23.27 5.07 35.49
C PRO A 91 -23.51 4.07 36.61
N LYS A 92 -22.77 4.21 37.72
CA LYS A 92 -23.11 3.50 38.96
C LYS A 92 -24.46 4.04 39.44
N SER A 93 -25.53 3.35 39.06
CA SER A 93 -26.86 3.64 39.59
C SER A 93 -26.85 3.20 41.05
N THR A 94 -26.55 4.13 41.96
CA THR A 94 -26.65 3.93 43.40
C THR A 94 -28.14 3.83 43.76
N ALA A 95 -28.72 2.66 43.52
CA ALA A 95 -30.06 2.36 44.01
C ALA A 95 -29.97 2.21 45.53
N LEU A 96 -30.40 3.24 46.26
CA LEU A 96 -30.60 3.17 47.71
C LEU A 96 -31.76 2.21 47.99
N VAL A 97 -31.45 0.99 48.41
CA VAL A 97 -32.44 0.03 48.87
C VAL A 97 -32.79 0.38 50.33
N VAL A 98 -33.99 0.90 50.54
CA VAL A 98 -34.54 1.11 51.90
C VAL A 98 -34.93 -0.24 52.47
N TRP A 99 -34.13 -0.72 53.42
CA TRP A 99 -34.44 -1.92 54.20
C TRP A 99 -35.58 -1.63 55.18
N LYS A 100 -36.64 -2.45 55.13
CA LYS A 100 -37.74 -2.41 56.12
C LYS A 100 -37.77 -3.73 56.92
N PRO A 101 -37.64 -3.69 58.26
CA PRO A 101 -37.83 -4.88 59.08
C PRO A 101 -39.31 -5.27 59.14
N ARG A 102 -39.59 -6.57 59.08
CA ARG A 102 -40.94 -7.12 59.29
C ARG A 102 -41.28 -7.10 60.79
N ARG A 103 -42.41 -6.46 61.13
CA ARG A 103 -43.26 -6.80 62.28
C ARG A 103 -44.72 -6.62 61.87
#